data_AF-A0A944GPT0-F1
#
_entry.id   AF-A0A944GPT0-F1
#
_cell.length_a   1.000
_cell.length_b   1.000
_cell.length_c   1.000
_cell.angle_alpha   90.00
_cell.angle_beta   90.00
_cell.angle_gamma   90.00
#
_symmetry.space_group_name_H-M   'P 1'
#
loop_
_entity.id
_entity.type
_entity.pdbx_description
1 polymer ?
#
loop_
_entity_poly.entity_id
_entity_poly.type
_entity_poly.pdbx_seq_one_letter_code
_entity_poly.pdbx_strand_id
1 'polypeptide(L)'
;MKAADPRSFEVFISYKNSGANGERTLDAELAFALHKQLQEKGIQSFCSTLSLAKMGQGAYKDAINQALDAARVMVVVGTSTDHIMSPWVKYEWGSFHDDLLTGRKQGGTLCSFIAGM
;
A
#
# COMPACT_ATOMS: atom_id res chain seq x y z
N MET A 1 -7.87 -11.47 18.65
CA MET A 1 -7.91 -10.19 17.91
C MET A 1 -8.62 -10.47 16.58
N LYS A 2 -9.71 -9.76 16.25
CA LYS A 2 -10.35 -9.91 14.93
C LYS A 2 -9.39 -9.35 13.87
N ALA A 3 -9.23 -10.06 12.76
CA ALA A 3 -8.58 -9.48 11.58
C ALA A 3 -9.40 -8.27 11.10
N ALA A 4 -8.74 -7.18 10.73
CA ALA A 4 -9.41 -6.01 10.18
C ALA A 4 -10.07 -6.37 8.83
N ASP A 5 -11.28 -5.86 8.59
CA ASP A 5 -12.01 -6.07 7.33
C ASP A 5 -11.34 -5.24 6.22
N PRO A 6 -10.85 -5.87 5.13
CA PRO A 6 -10.24 -5.20 3.99
C PRO A 6 -11.09 -4.07 3.39
N ARG A 7 -12.42 -4.13 3.57
CA ARG A 7 -13.37 -3.16 3.04
C ARG A 7 -13.49 -1.88 3.88
N SER A 8 -12.86 -1.83 5.04
CA SER A 8 -12.90 -0.66 5.94
C SER A 8 -11.69 0.27 5.77
N PHE A 9 -10.74 -0.05 4.89
CA PHE A 9 -9.54 0.75 4.70
C PHE A 9 -9.82 1.94 3.78
N GLU A 10 -9.55 3.14 4.27
CA GLU A 10 -9.70 4.39 3.52
C GLU A 10 -8.43 4.72 2.72
N VAL A 11 -7.26 4.32 3.24
CA VAL A 11 -5.94 4.60 2.67
C VAL A 11 -5.19 3.30 2.39
N PHE A 12 -4.69 3.12 1.17
CA PHE A 12 -3.76 2.06 0.81
C PHE A 12 -2.34 2.61 0.79
N ILE A 13 -1.42 2.02 1.55
CA ILE A 13 0.00 2.42 1.58
C ILE A 13 0.83 1.35 0.87
N SER A 14 1.37 1.71 -0.29
CA SER A 14 2.22 0.86 -1.12
C SER A 14 3.69 1.22 -0.94
N TYR A 15 4.54 0.22 -0.70
CA TYR A 15 5.97 0.38 -0.47
C TYR A 15 6.72 -0.93 -0.68
N LYS A 16 8.03 -0.85 -0.92
CA LYS A 16 8.90 -2.03 -0.98
C LYS A 16 9.27 -2.44 0.44
N ASN A 17 8.80 -3.58 0.95
CA ASN A 17 9.07 -3.97 2.34
C ASN A 17 10.49 -4.44 2.63
N SER A 18 11.02 -5.28 1.74
CA SER A 18 12.31 -5.94 1.92
C SER A 18 13.23 -5.64 0.75
N GLY A 19 14.48 -5.30 1.06
CA GLY A 19 15.55 -5.11 0.11
C GLY A 19 16.09 -6.43 -0.45
N ALA A 20 17.20 -6.37 -1.17
CA ALA A 20 17.74 -7.52 -1.90
C ALA A 20 18.18 -8.68 -1.00
N ASN A 21 18.58 -8.39 0.24
CA ASN A 21 19.06 -9.38 1.21
C ASN A 21 18.02 -9.73 2.27
N GLY A 22 16.75 -9.34 2.05
CA GLY A 22 15.64 -9.60 2.99
C GLY A 22 15.56 -8.61 4.16
N GLU A 23 16.49 -7.66 4.24
CA GLU A 23 16.47 -6.57 5.21
C GLU A 23 15.25 -5.66 5.01
N ARG A 24 14.73 -5.10 6.10
CA ARG A 24 13.67 -4.10 6.04
C ARG A 24 14.21 -2.84 5.37
N THR A 25 13.47 -2.29 4.42
CA THR A 25 13.85 -1.05 3.73
C THR A 25 13.49 0.19 4.54
N LEU A 26 14.08 1.33 4.19
CA LEU A 26 13.66 2.63 4.68
C LEU A 26 12.21 2.97 4.26
N ASP A 27 11.76 2.53 3.09
CA ASP A 27 10.35 2.68 2.66
C ASP A 27 9.39 2.05 3.67
N ALA A 28 9.74 0.88 4.20
CA ALA A 28 8.92 0.16 5.16
C ALA A 28 8.89 0.83 6.54
N GLU A 29 9.94 1.55 6.91
CA GLU A 29 9.96 2.36 8.13
C GLU A 29 9.08 3.60 7.97
N LEU A 30 9.22 4.31 6.85
CA LEU A 30 8.43 5.50 6.51
C LEU A 30 6.94 5.16 6.37
N ALA A 31 6.61 4.07 5.67
CA ALA A 31 5.24 3.60 5.52
C ALA A 31 4.61 3.22 6.87
N PHE A 32 5.38 2.61 7.78
CA PHE A 32 4.90 2.27 9.11
C PHE A 32 4.68 3.51 9.98
N ALA A 33 5.56 4.51 9.89
CA ALA A 33 5.38 5.79 10.55
C ALA A 33 4.10 6.49 10.08
N LEU A 34 3.86 6.53 8.76
CA LEU A 34 2.63 7.05 8.16
C LEU A 34 1.39 6.29 8.65
N HIS A 35 1.43 4.96 8.61
CA HIS A 35 0.34 4.11 9.08
C HIS A 35 -0.03 4.41 10.54
N LYS A 36 0.96 4.51 11.41
CA LYS A 36 0.76 4.84 12.83
C LYS A 36 0.11 6.22 13.00
N GLN A 37 0.59 7.23 12.27
CA GLN A 37 0.01 8.58 12.33
C GLN A 37 -1.45 8.62 11.83
N LEU A 38 -1.79 7.83 10.81
CA LEU A 38 -3.17 7.70 10.34
C LEU A 38 -4.05 7.02 11.39
N GLN A 39 -3.57 5.94 12.01
CA GLN A 39 -4.28 5.25 13.09
C GLN A 39 -4.54 6.15 14.30
N GLU A 40 -3.55 6.95 14.71
CA GLU A 40 -3.70 7.93 15.80
C GLU A 40 -4.79 8.97 15.50
N LYS A 41 -5.07 9.22 14.21
CA LYS A 41 -6.16 10.09 13.73
C LYS A 41 -7.47 9.35 13.48
N GLY A 42 -7.54 8.05 13.76
CA GLY A 42 -8.72 7.20 13.53
C GLY A 42 -8.91 6.77 12.09
N ILE A 43 -7.98 7.08 11.18
CA ILE A 43 -8.06 6.75 9.75
C ILE A 43 -7.54 5.33 9.54
N GLN A 44 -8.39 4.48 8.97
CA GLN A 44 -8.02 3.09 8.70
C GLN A 44 -7.15 3.02 7.44
N SER A 45 -5.97 2.42 7.56
CA SER A 45 -5.05 2.23 6.43
C SER A 45 -4.59 0.79 6.29
N PHE A 46 -4.49 0.33 5.05
CA PHE A 46 -3.94 -0.95 4.66
C PHE A 46 -2.46 -0.79 4.30
N CYS A 47 -1.60 -1.61 4.89
CA CYS A 47 -0.19 -1.74 4.49
C CYS A 47 0.01 -3.08 3.79
N SER A 48 0.58 -3.06 2.58
CA SER A 48 0.73 -4.25 1.73
C SER A 48 1.58 -5.38 2.32
N THR A 49 2.31 -5.17 3.41
CA THR A 49 3.14 -6.24 4.03
C THR A 49 2.90 -6.50 5.51
N LEU A 50 2.43 -5.52 6.29
CA LEU A 50 2.21 -5.70 7.73
C LEU A 50 1.08 -6.71 8.04
N SER A 51 0.07 -6.78 7.17
CA SER A 51 -1.11 -7.64 7.35
C SER A 51 -0.91 -9.08 6.85
N LEU A 52 0.18 -9.37 6.13
CA LEU A 52 0.27 -10.52 5.22
C LEU A 52 1.35 -11.56 5.57
N ALA A 53 2.04 -11.44 6.70
CA ALA A 53 3.06 -12.40 7.14
C ALA A 53 2.56 -13.87 7.37
N LYS A 54 1.31 -14.20 6.99
CA LYS A 54 0.65 -15.49 7.23
C LYS A 54 -0.12 -16.10 6.04
N MET A 55 -0.04 -15.55 4.82
CA MET A 55 -0.87 -16.02 3.69
C MET A 55 -0.07 -16.41 2.43
N GLY A 56 -0.54 -17.42 1.68
CA GLY A 56 0.07 -17.86 0.42
C GLY A 56 -0.21 -16.91 -0.76
N GLN A 57 0.54 -17.05 -1.87
CA GLN A 57 0.56 -16.09 -2.99
C GLN A 57 -0.82 -15.80 -3.64
N GLY A 58 -1.74 -16.77 -3.70
CA GLY A 58 -3.09 -16.56 -4.26
C GLY A 58 -3.96 -15.69 -3.35
N ALA A 59 -4.08 -16.06 -2.07
CA ALA A 59 -4.78 -15.28 -1.06
C ALA A 59 -4.19 -13.86 -0.89
N TYR A 60 -2.89 -13.72 -1.14
CA TYR A 60 -2.18 -12.44 -1.12
C TYR A 60 -2.72 -11.46 -2.18
N LYS A 61 -2.87 -11.91 -3.44
CA LYS A 61 -3.38 -11.05 -4.51
C LYS A 61 -4.83 -10.63 -4.28
N ASP A 62 -5.67 -11.54 -3.81
CA ASP A 62 -7.09 -11.26 -3.57
C ASP A 62 -7.28 -10.25 -2.43
N ALA A 63 -6.48 -10.33 -1.37
CA ALA A 63 -6.51 -9.37 -0.27
C ALA A 63 -6.06 -7.97 -0.72
N ILE A 64 -5.01 -7.90 -1.56
CA ILE A 64 -4.56 -6.64 -2.16
C ILE A 64 -5.64 -6.03 -3.01
N ASN A 65 -6.26 -6.80 -3.92
CA ASN A 65 -7.31 -6.29 -4.79
C ASN A 65 -8.51 -5.76 -3.99
N GLN A 66 -8.95 -6.49 -2.95
CA GLN A 66 -10.03 -6.02 -2.08
C GLN A 66 -9.68 -4.71 -1.36
N ALA A 67 -8.43 -4.57 -0.88
CA ALA A 67 -7.98 -3.35 -0.22
C ALA A 67 -7.83 -2.20 -1.22
N LEU A 68 -7.36 -2.46 -2.45
CA LEU A 68 -7.30 -1.48 -3.53
C LEU A 68 -8.70 -0.99 -3.89
N ASP A 69 -9.66 -1.92 -4.08
CA ASP A 69 -11.05 -1.61 -4.39
C ASP A 69 -11.67 -0.71 -3.32
N ALA A 70 -11.44 -1.01 -2.04
CA ALA A 70 -11.98 -0.26 -0.90
C ALA A 70 -11.33 1.12 -0.70
N ALA A 71 -10.02 1.23 -0.86
CA ALA A 71 -9.27 2.44 -0.50
C ALA A 71 -9.62 3.63 -1.41
N ARG A 72 -9.93 4.79 -0.83
CA ARG A 72 -10.16 6.02 -1.63
C ARG A 72 -8.87 6.78 -1.91
N VAL A 73 -7.87 6.61 -1.06
CA VAL A 73 -6.56 7.24 -1.19
C VAL A 73 -5.51 6.15 -1.31
N MET A 74 -4.57 6.31 -2.24
CA MET A 74 -3.34 5.54 -2.27
C MET A 74 -2.15 6.46 -1.97
N VAL A 75 -1.24 5.99 -1.12
CA VAL A 75 0.05 6.61 -0.86
C VAL A 75 1.15 5.64 -1.27
N VAL A 76 1.96 6.03 -2.25
CA VAL A 76 3.16 5.30 -2.66
C VAL A 76 4.36 5.89 -1.92
N VAL A 77 5.01 5.08 -1.10
CA VAL A 77 6.21 5.47 -0.33
C VAL A 77 7.43 4.84 -0.98
N GLY A 78 8.43 5.65 -1.33
CA GLY A 78 9.66 5.16 -1.93
C GLY A 78 10.86 6.06 -1.67
N THR A 79 12.04 5.44 -1.56
CA THR A 79 13.34 6.12 -1.47
C THR A 79 14.25 5.79 -2.65
N SER A 80 13.76 5.01 -3.61
CA SER A 80 14.45 4.63 -4.84
C SER A 80 13.44 4.32 -5.94
N THR A 81 13.79 4.68 -7.17
CA THR A 81 13.01 4.31 -8.37
C THR A 81 12.84 2.79 -8.48
N ASP A 82 13.86 2.01 -8.14
CA ASP A 82 13.81 0.54 -8.23
C ASP A 82 12.76 -0.05 -7.27
N HIS A 83 12.55 0.58 -6.12
CA HIS A 83 11.55 0.16 -5.16
C HIS A 83 10.13 0.47 -5.65
N ILE A 84 9.92 1.68 -6.20
CA ILE A 84 8.63 2.10 -6.78
C ILE A 84 8.26 1.25 -8.00
N MET A 85 9.28 0.85 -8.78
CA MET A 85 9.11 0.02 -9.97
C MET A 85 9.14 -1.48 -9.68
N SER A 86 9.32 -1.88 -8.42
CA SER A 86 9.32 -3.29 -8.02
C SER A 86 7.97 -3.95 -8.33
N PRO A 87 7.92 -5.26 -8.63
CA PRO A 87 6.74 -5.88 -9.23
C PRO A 87 5.43 -5.64 -8.48
N TRP A 88 5.43 -5.76 -7.16
CA TRP A 88 4.24 -5.58 -6.33
C TRP A 88 3.85 -4.11 -6.17
N VAL A 89 4.82 -3.23 -5.93
CA VAL A 89 4.56 -1.79 -5.78
C VAL A 89 3.98 -1.25 -7.09
N LYS A 90 4.60 -1.61 -8.23
CA LYS A 90 4.12 -1.25 -9.56
C LYS A 90 2.73 -1.81 -9.88
N TYR A 91 2.48 -3.06 -9.51
CA TYR A 91 1.15 -3.65 -9.65
C TYR A 91 0.09 -2.87 -8.87
N GLU A 92 0.37 -2.52 -7.61
CA GLU A 92 -0.55 -1.82 -6.73
C GLU A 92 -0.88 -0.41 -7.24
N TRP A 93 0.13 0.44 -7.45
CA TRP A 93 -0.12 1.81 -7.91
C TRP A 93 -0.61 1.88 -9.36
N GLY A 94 -0.18 0.94 -10.21
CA GLY A 94 -0.68 0.84 -11.57
C GLY A 94 -2.16 0.52 -11.61
N SER A 95 -2.60 -0.48 -10.83
CA SER A 95 -4.02 -0.85 -10.73
C SER A 95 -4.87 0.31 -10.20
N PHE A 96 -4.41 0.99 -9.14
CA PHE A 96 -5.14 2.13 -8.60
C PHE A 96 -5.21 3.30 -9.59
N HIS A 97 -4.13 3.58 -10.31
CA HIS A 97 -4.08 4.63 -11.33
C HIS A 97 -5.03 4.32 -12.50
N ASP A 98 -5.06 3.07 -12.98
CA ASP A 98 -5.98 2.65 -14.04
C ASP A 98 -7.44 2.79 -13.59
N ASP A 99 -7.75 2.50 -12.33
CA ASP A 99 -9.09 2.71 -11.75
C ASP A 99 -9.49 4.18 -11.67
N LEU A 100 -8.54 5.09 -11.44
CA LEU A 100 -8.78 6.53 -11.52
C LEU A 100 -9.09 6.96 -12.95
N LEU A 101 -8.28 6.52 -13.92
CA LEU A 101 -8.43 6.88 -15.34
C LEU A 101 -9.73 6.36 -15.95
N THR A 102 -10.15 5.15 -15.58
CA THR A 102 -11.38 4.53 -16.07
C THR A 102 -12.64 5.03 -15.33
N GLY A 103 -12.47 5.87 -14.29
CA GLY A 103 -13.58 6.37 -13.49
C GLY A 103 -14.18 5.35 -12.52
N ARG A 104 -13.54 4.19 -12.32
CA ARG A 104 -13.93 3.22 -11.27
C ARG A 104 -13.71 3.80 -9.87
N LYS A 105 -12.71 4.67 -9.70
CA LYS A 105 -12.44 5.44 -8.47
C LYS A 105 -12.75 6.93 -8.63
N GLN A 106 -14.02 7.29 -8.74
CA GLN A 106 -14.41 8.71 -8.75
C GLN A 106 -14.02 9.39 -7.44
N GLY A 107 -13.29 10.51 -7.55
CA GLY A 107 -12.80 11.27 -6.39
C GLY A 107 -11.71 10.55 -5.58
N GLY A 108 -11.11 9.48 -6.11
CA GLY A 108 -9.93 8.87 -5.52
C GLY A 108 -8.69 9.76 -5.67
N THR A 109 -7.67 9.53 -4.85
CA THR A 109 -6.42 10.29 -4.89
C THR A 109 -5.22 9.37 -4.81
N LEU A 110 -4.27 9.54 -5.73
CA LEU A 110 -2.98 8.88 -5.72
C LEU A 110 -1.90 9.91 -5.33
N CYS A 111 -1.26 9.70 -4.19
CA CYS A 111 -0.17 10.54 -3.67
C CYS A 111 1.13 9.73 -3.64
N SER A 112 2.26 10.40 -3.86
CA SER A 112 3.58 9.81 -3.63
C SER A 112 4.31 10.57 -2.52
N PHE A 113 4.98 9.82 -1.65
CA PHE A 113 5.98 10.34 -0.73
C PHE A 113 7.33 9.78 -1.16
N ILE A 114 8.15 10.63 -1.77
CA ILE A 114 9.47 10.24 -2.23
C ILE A 114 10.55 10.98 -1.46
N ALA A 115 11.43 10.23 -0.81
CA ALA A 115 12.53 10.79 -0.02
C ALA A 115 13.88 10.41 -0.60
N GLY A 116 14.79 11.37 -0.74
CA GLY A 116 16.19 11.13 -1.10
C GLY A 116 16.45 10.70 -2.55
N MET A 117 15.55 11.05 -3.48
CA MET A 117 15.87 11.02 -4.92
C MET A 117 16.72 12.21 -5.33
#